data_AF-A0AA88WR77-F1
#
_entry.id   AF-A0AA88WR77-F1
#
_cell.length_a   1.000
_cell.length_b   1.000
_cell.length_c   1.000
_cell.angle_alpha   90.00
_cell.angle_beta   90.00
_cell.angle_gamma   90.00
#
_symmetry.space_group_name_H-M   'P 1'
#
loop_
_entity.id
_entity.type
_entity.pdbx_description
1 polymer ?
#
loop_
_entity_poly.entity_id
_entity_poly.type
_entity_poly.pdbx_seq_one_letter_code
_entity_poly.pdbx_strand_id
1 'polypeptide(L)'
;MCRQNCSCMAYSSLNITGGGSGCVIWGEDLVDMRQYAVAEGGQDLYVRVAAADSDSAEGSVGSAGGSDKTKQILMVAGIIIGICFVLSGVIICFVWKRKTLKEKIKHRGTD
;
A
#
# COMPACT_ATOMS: atom_id res chain seq x y z
N MET A 1 -22.61 20.79 -5.77
CA MET A 1 -23.86 20.30 -5.16
C MET A 1 -23.76 20.29 -3.63
N CYS A 2 -23.03 19.38 -2.98
CA CYS A 2 -22.87 19.39 -1.51
C CYS A 2 -22.15 20.64 -0.97
N ARG A 3 -21.05 21.08 -1.61
CA ARG A 3 -20.30 22.29 -1.20
C ARG A 3 -21.15 23.57 -1.15
N GLN A 4 -22.16 23.68 -2.02
CA GLN A 4 -23.03 24.84 -2.14
C GLN A 4 -24.36 24.67 -1.37
N ASN A 5 -24.61 23.49 -0.80
CA ASN A 5 -25.81 23.21 0.00
C ASN A 5 -25.41 23.19 1.48
N CYS A 6 -25.85 24.19 2.24
CA CYS A 6 -25.51 24.33 3.66
C CYS A 6 -26.10 23.23 4.54
N SER A 7 -27.15 22.54 4.08
CA SER A 7 -27.74 21.40 4.77
C SER A 7 -27.04 20.09 4.41
N CYS A 8 -26.12 20.06 3.44
CA CYS A 8 -25.38 18.84 3.13
C CYS A 8 -24.40 18.48 4.26
N MET A 9 -24.44 17.23 4.70
CA MET A 9 -23.53 16.67 5.70
C MET A 9 -22.49 15.72 5.09
N ALA A 10 -22.84 14.99 4.03
CA ALA A 10 -21.89 14.14 3.30
C ALA A 10 -22.32 13.84 1.87
N TYR A 11 -21.39 13.34 1.07
CA TYR A 11 -21.68 12.77 -0.25
C TYR A 11 -20.79 11.57 -0.59
N SER A 12 -21.25 10.74 -1.51
CA SER A 12 -20.50 9.59 -2.03
C SER A 12 -20.82 9.36 -3.51
N SER A 13 -19.88 8.75 -4.24
CA SER A 13 -20.11 8.33 -5.62
C SER A 13 -21.03 7.12 -5.65
N LEU A 14 -22.04 7.12 -6.51
CA LEU A 14 -22.91 5.98 -6.73
C LEU A 14 -22.54 5.33 -8.05
N ASN A 15 -22.17 4.05 -8.04
CA ASN A 15 -22.01 3.27 -9.26
C ASN A 15 -23.23 2.37 -9.44
N ILE A 16 -23.99 2.59 -10.51
CA ILE A 16 -25.19 1.79 -10.82
C ILE A 16 -24.74 0.70 -11.80
N THR A 17 -24.95 -0.57 -11.42
CA THR A 17 -24.67 -1.74 -12.25
C THR A 17 -25.48 -1.65 -13.56
N GLY A 18 -24.84 -1.16 -14.62
CA GLY A 18 -25.52 -0.81 -15.88
C GLY A 18 -24.87 0.34 -16.67
N GLY A 19 -23.78 0.94 -16.17
CA GLY A 19 -23.01 1.97 -16.88
C GLY A 19 -23.40 3.42 -16.53
N GLY A 20 -24.23 3.60 -15.49
CA GLY A 20 -24.56 4.92 -14.95
C GLY A 20 -23.71 5.26 -13.72
N SER A 21 -23.20 6.49 -13.67
CA SER A 21 -22.59 7.07 -12.47
C SER A 21 -23.50 8.13 -11.87
N GLY A 22 -23.50 8.25 -10.54
CA GLY A 22 -24.32 9.20 -9.80
C GLY A 22 -23.68 9.65 -8.50
N CYS A 23 -24.43 10.39 -7.68
CA CYS A 23 -24.00 10.76 -6.34
C CYS A 23 -25.14 10.57 -5.34
N VAL A 24 -24.80 10.13 -4.13
CA VAL A 24 -25.69 10.14 -2.97
C VAL A 24 -25.28 11.30 -2.08
N ILE A 25 -26.27 12.05 -1.58
CA ILE A 25 -26.06 13.19 -0.69
C ILE A 25 -26.88 12.96 0.57
N TRP A 26 -26.24 13.14 1.72
CA TRP A 26 -26.87 13.11 3.03
C TRP A 26 -27.07 14.54 3.53
N GLY A 27 -28.29 14.84 3.98
CA GLY A 27 -28.67 16.14 4.55
C GLY A 27 -28.81 16.14 6.07
N GLU A 28 -28.66 14.98 6.71
CA GLU A 28 -28.81 14.78 8.16
C GLU A 28 -27.66 13.92 8.69
N ASP A 29 -27.73 13.60 9.99
CA ASP A 29 -26.71 12.84 10.70
C ASP A 29 -26.43 11.48 10.05
N LEU A 30 -25.15 11.14 9.98
CA LEU A 30 -24.68 9.85 9.50
C LEU A 30 -24.77 8.82 10.63
N VAL A 31 -25.77 7.96 10.56
CA VAL A 31 -25.96 6.83 11.49
C VAL A 31 -25.50 5.52 10.87
N ASP A 32 -25.15 4.54 11.71
CA ASP A 32 -24.83 3.16 11.31
C ASP A 32 -23.65 3.02 10.31
N MET A 33 -22.63 3.88 10.44
CA MET A 33 -21.40 3.76 9.66
C MET A 33 -20.42 2.76 10.29
N ARG A 34 -19.81 1.93 9.44
CA ARG A 34 -18.74 1.01 9.84
C ARG A 34 -17.54 1.15 8.91
N GLN A 35 -16.34 1.16 9.49
CA GLN A 35 -15.10 1.08 8.73
C GLN A 35 -14.73 -0.38 8.50
N TYR A 36 -14.32 -0.68 7.28
CA TYR A 36 -13.83 -2.00 6.87
C TYR A 36 -12.33 -1.92 6.60
N ALA A 37 -11.62 -3.03 6.80
CA ALA A 37 -10.24 -3.11 6.35
C ALA A 37 -10.20 -3.00 4.82
N VAL A 38 -9.11 -2.45 4.26
CA VAL A 38 -8.96 -2.28 2.80
C VAL A 38 -9.18 -3.60 2.03
N ALA A 39 -8.80 -4.73 2.63
CA ALA A 39 -8.99 -6.05 2.05
C ALA A 39 -10.45 -6.54 2.07
N GLU A 40 -11.30 -5.97 2.92
CA GLU A 40 -12.71 -6.33 3.08
C GLU A 40 -13.65 -5.45 2.21
N GLY A 41 -13.10 -4.46 1.51
CA GLY A 41 -13.84 -3.54 0.66
C GLY A 41 -14.38 -2.32 1.40
N GLY A 42 -15.53 -1.80 0.92
CA GLY A 42 -16.12 -0.54 1.38
C GLY A 42 -16.27 0.47 0.24
N GLN A 43 -16.67 1.69 0.59
CA GLN A 43 -16.87 2.78 -0.36
C GLN A 43 -16.43 4.11 0.24
N ASP A 44 -15.92 5.01 -0.60
CA ASP A 44 -15.50 6.35 -0.19
C ASP A 44 -16.71 7.20 0.22
N LEU A 45 -16.62 7.82 1.39
CA LEU A 45 -17.62 8.77 1.91
C LEU A 45 -16.93 10.08 2.25
N TYR A 46 -17.42 11.19 1.71
CA TYR A 46 -16.89 12.52 1.94
C TYR A 46 -17.79 13.28 2.90
N VAL A 47 -17.31 13.55 4.11
CA VAL A 47 -18.04 14.29 5.16
C VAL A 47 -17.70 15.78 5.10
N ARG A 48 -18.72 16.64 5.20
CA ARG A 48 -18.55 18.09 5.23
C ARG A 48 -18.08 18.51 6.62
N VAL A 49 -16.93 19.15 6.68
CA VAL A 49 -16.34 19.68 7.92
C VAL A 49 -16.15 21.20 7.82
N ALA A 50 -15.89 21.86 8.94
CA ALA A 50 -15.52 23.27 8.92
C ALA A 50 -14.14 23.44 8.27
N ALA A 51 -13.90 24.61 7.65
CA ALA A 51 -12.61 24.88 7.00
C ALA A 51 -11.43 24.83 7.99
N ALA A 52 -11.63 25.22 9.25
CA ALA A 52 -10.60 25.09 10.28
C ALA A 52 -10.24 23.62 10.58
N ASP A 53 -11.21 22.70 10.42
CA ASP A 53 -11.00 21.28 10.64
C ASP A 53 -10.43 20.58 9.40
N SER A 54 -10.60 21.14 8.20
CA SER A 54 -10.04 20.54 6.97
C SER A 54 -8.51 20.59 6.95
N ASP A 55 -7.92 21.65 7.51
CA ASP A 55 -6.46 21.79 7.63
C ASP A 55 -5.89 20.80 8.66
N SER A 56 -6.73 20.35 9.60
CA SER A 56 -6.40 19.31 10.58
C SER A 56 -6.67 17.90 10.05
N ALA A 57 -7.64 17.75 9.14
CA ALA A 57 -8.09 16.49 8.55
C ALA A 57 -7.16 15.93 7.47
N GLU A 58 -6.18 16.72 6.98
CA GLU A 58 -5.02 16.19 6.26
C GLU A 58 -4.27 15.10 7.07
N GLY A 59 -4.53 15.00 8.37
CA GLY A 59 -4.03 13.93 9.24
C GLY A 59 -4.90 12.68 9.40
N SER A 60 -6.17 12.61 8.96
CA SER A 60 -7.08 11.54 9.43
C SER A 60 -8.14 10.98 8.47
N VAL A 61 -8.26 11.42 7.22
CA VAL A 61 -9.09 10.72 6.21
C VAL A 61 -8.16 10.05 5.19
N GLY A 62 -8.22 8.72 5.11
CA GLY A 62 -7.28 7.90 4.37
C GLY A 62 -7.15 8.30 2.90
N SER A 63 -6.05 8.97 2.54
CA SER A 63 -4.88 8.35 1.90
C SER A 63 -3.95 9.44 1.32
N ALA A 64 -3.19 10.12 2.19
CA ALA A 64 -1.96 10.81 1.80
C ALA A 64 -0.95 10.88 2.96
N GLY A 65 -0.88 9.81 3.77
CA GLY A 65 0.24 9.58 4.70
C GLY A 65 1.47 9.08 3.93
N GLY A 66 2.01 9.91 3.04
CA GLY A 66 3.13 9.57 2.16
C GLY A 66 4.49 9.44 2.86
N SER A 67 4.57 9.66 4.18
CA SER A 67 5.83 9.61 4.92
C SER A 67 6.09 8.23 5.53
N ASP A 68 5.15 7.65 6.30
CA ASP A 68 5.47 6.43 7.07
C ASP A 68 5.17 5.11 6.34
N LYS A 69 4.14 5.07 5.49
CA LYS A 69 3.86 3.89 4.63
C LYS A 69 4.93 3.72 3.56
N THR A 70 5.40 4.82 2.97
CA THR A 70 6.50 4.83 2.01
C THR A 70 7.82 4.39 2.66
N LYS A 71 8.11 4.82 3.89
CA LYS A 71 9.25 4.32 4.67
C LYS A 71 9.17 2.83 4.94
N GLN A 72 7.99 2.31 5.32
CA GLN A 72 7.81 0.87 5.51
C GLN A 72 8.01 0.08 4.21
N ILE A 73 7.49 0.57 3.08
CA ILE A 73 7.68 -0.06 1.77
C ILE A 73 9.18 -0.05 1.36
N LEU A 74 9.87 1.07 1.55
CA LEU A 74 11.32 1.18 1.27
C LEU A 74 12.15 0.25 2.16
N MET A 75 11.80 0.13 3.45
CA MET A 75 12.48 -0.78 4.38
C MET A 75 12.32 -2.24 3.97
N VAL A 76 11.10 -2.67 3.65
CA VAL A 76 10.82 -4.05 3.20
C VAL A 76 11.52 -4.35 1.89
N ALA A 77 11.49 -3.43 0.92
CA ALA A 77 12.19 -3.58 -0.35
C ALA A 77 13.71 -3.74 -0.15
N GLY A 78 14.31 -2.95 0.76
CA GLY A 78 15.72 -3.05 1.11
C GLY A 78 16.11 -4.40 1.71
N ILE A 79 15.28 -4.96 2.59
CA ILE A 79 15.51 -6.28 3.20
C ILE A 79 15.51 -7.38 2.12
N ILE A 80 14.54 -7.35 1.20
CA ILE A 80 14.43 -8.33 0.12
C ILE A 80 15.68 -8.29 -0.78
N ILE A 81 16.10 -7.08 -1.19
CA ILE A 81 17.30 -6.90 -2.00
C ILE A 81 18.53 -7.42 -1.25
N GLY A 82 18.69 -7.08 0.03
CA GLY A 82 19.80 -7.54 0.86
C GLY A 82 19.88 -9.07 0.94
N ILE A 83 18.75 -9.75 1.18
CA ILE A 83 18.69 -11.22 1.23
C ILE A 83 19.10 -11.82 -0.12
N CYS A 84 18.59 -11.29 -1.24
CA CYS A 84 18.96 -11.77 -2.58
C CYS A 84 20.46 -11.61 -2.85
N PHE A 85 21.07 -10.48 -2.46
CA PHE A 85 22.52 -10.27 -2.59
C PHE A 85 23.32 -11.27 -1.76
N VAL A 86 22.94 -11.52 -0.50
CA VAL A 86 23.65 -12.49 0.35
C VAL A 86 23.52 -13.90 -0.22
N LEU A 87 22.34 -14.33 -0.64
CA LEU A 87 22.11 -15.67 -1.20
C LEU A 87 22.90 -15.89 -2.49
N SER A 88 22.91 -14.89 -3.39
CA SER A 88 23.69 -14.99 -4.63
C SER A 88 25.20 -15.11 -4.36
N GLY A 89 25.75 -14.33 -3.41
CA GLY A 89 27.14 -14.43 -2.99
C GLY A 89 27.50 -15.81 -2.43
N VAL A 90 26.66 -16.37 -1.55
CA VAL A 90 26.87 -17.72 -0.98
C VAL A 90 26.85 -18.79 -2.07
N ILE A 91 25.92 -18.71 -3.03
CA ILE A 91 25.84 -19.66 -4.14
C ILE A 91 27.10 -19.58 -5.01
N ILE A 92 27.55 -18.37 -5.35
CA ILE A 92 28.78 -18.16 -6.14
C ILE A 92 29.98 -18.74 -5.40
N CYS A 93 30.16 -18.42 -4.12
CA CYS A 93 31.24 -18.97 -3.30
C CYS A 93 31.19 -20.51 -3.22
N PHE A 94 30.00 -21.08 -3.07
CA PHE A 94 29.83 -22.53 -3.02
C PHE A 94 30.19 -23.20 -4.34
N VAL A 95 29.74 -22.66 -5.47
CA VAL A 95 30.08 -23.15 -6.81
C VAL A 95 31.57 -23.04 -7.07
N TRP A 96 32.21 -21.91 -6.72
CA TRP A 96 33.64 -21.72 -6.88
C TRP A 96 34.44 -22.72 -6.04
N LYS A 97 34.09 -22.92 -4.76
CA LYS A 97 34.72 -23.95 -3.92
C LYS A 97 34.58 -25.34 -4.53
N ARG A 98 33.39 -25.70 -5.04
CA ARG A 98 33.19 -27.00 -5.71
C ARG A 98 34.01 -27.16 -6.97
N LYS A 99 34.17 -26.10 -7.77
CA LYS A 99 35.06 -26.11 -8.95
C LYS A 99 36.51 -26.29 -8.54
N THR A 100 37.02 -25.52 -7.59
CA THR A 100 38.42 -25.63 -7.13
C THR A 100 38.73 -27.01 -6.54
N LEU A 101 37.80 -27.64 -5.82
CA LEU A 101 37.97 -28.99 -5.31
C LEU A 101 38.02 -30.04 -6.43
N LYS A 102 37.17 -29.91 -7.47
CA LYS A 102 37.21 -30.79 -8.65
C LYS A 102 38.52 -30.64 -9.43
N GLU A 103 39.00 -29.41 -9.64
CA GLU A 103 40.29 -29.16 -10.30
C GLU A 103 41.46 -29.78 -9.50
N LYS A 104 41.45 -29.65 -8.16
CA LYS A 104 42.47 -30.28 -7.30
C LYS A 104 42.43 -31.81 -7.32
N ILE A 105 41.25 -32.42 -7.41
CA ILE A 105 41.10 -33.89 -7.53
C ILE A 105 41.60 -34.38 -8.89
N LYS A 106 41.35 -33.62 -9.97
CA LYS A 106 41.81 -33.98 -11.33
C LYS A 106 43.34 -33.91 -11.48
N HIS A 107 43.97 -32.89 -10.90
CA HIS A 107 45.44 -32.78 -10.94
C HIS A 107 46.15 -33.90 -10.15
N ARG A 108 45.55 -34.40 -9.07
CA ARG A 108 46.13 -35.48 -8.25
C ARG A 108 45.92 -36.89 -8.82
N GLY A 109 45.10 -37.04 -9.86
CA GLY A 109 44.90 -38.31 -10.58
C GLY A 109 45.69 -38.43 -11.89
N THR A 110 46.54 -37.45 -12.21
CA THR A 110 47.38 -37.42 -13.41
C THR A 110 48.89 -37.46 -13.08
N ASP A 111 49.22 -37.99 -11.89
CA ASP A 111 50.58 -38.35 -11.43
C ASP A 111 50.61 -39.84 -11.11
#